data_AF-A0A941VKG6-F1
#
_entry.id   AF-A0A941VKG6-F1
#
_cell.length_a   1.000
_cell.length_b   1.000
_cell.length_c   1.000
_cell.angle_alpha   90.00
_cell.angle_beta   90.00
_cell.angle_gamma   90.00
#
_symmetry.space_group_name_H-M   'P 1'
#
loop_
_entity.id
_entity.type
_entity.pdbx_description
1 polymer ?
#
loop_
_entity_poly.entity_id
_entity_poly.type
_entity_poly.pdbx_seq_one_letter_code
_entity_poly.pdbx_strand_id
1 'polypeptide(L)' 'NTLKEAGLIKDRKEGRWIHYRLDDSDFFRRFLLLSVLEKIPEEAVAADRKRLDDFLQGKPAKGNIVPIRDKRRCCGENK' A
#
# COMPACT_ATOMS: atom_id res chain seq x y z
N ASN A 1 5.56 -15.36 -6.04
CA ASN A 1 5.31 -13.94 -5.68
C ASN A 1 4.23 -13.95 -4.60
N THR A 2 4.63 -14.27 -3.37
CA THR A 2 3.75 -14.89 -2.36
C THR A 2 2.54 -14.03 -1.98
N LEU A 3 2.71 -12.72 -1.79
CA LEU A 3 1.61 -11.83 -1.41
C LEU A 3 0.58 -11.64 -2.54
N LYS A 4 1.03 -11.67 -3.80
CA LYS A 4 0.16 -11.56 -4.97
C LYS A 4 -0.62 -12.85 -5.17
N GLU A 5 0.04 -13.99 -5.03
CA GLU A 5 -0.59 -15.32 -5.10
C GLU A 5 -1.61 -15.52 -3.96
N ALA A 6 -1.32 -15.00 -2.77
CA ALA A 6 -2.26 -14.99 -1.65
C ALA A 6 -3.42 -13.98 -1.79
N GLY A 7 -3.42 -13.16 -2.86
CA GLY A 7 -4.45 -12.15 -3.09
C GLY A 7 -4.41 -10.96 -2.13
N LEU A 8 -3.34 -10.76 -1.38
CA LEU A 8 -3.25 -9.62 -0.44
C LEU A 8 -2.86 -8.31 -1.13
N ILE A 9 -2.23 -8.40 -2.30
CA ILE A 9 -1.82 -7.24 -3.10
C ILE A 9 -2.31 -7.34 -4.55
N LYS A 10 -2.65 -6.19 -5.12
CA LYS A 10 -2.91 -6.00 -6.54
C LYS A 10 -1.73 -5.27 -7.17
N ASP A 11 -1.31 -5.71 -8.35
CA ASP A 11 -0.30 -5.05 -9.15
C ASP A 11 -0.89 -4.34 -10.37
N ARG A 12 -0.27 -3.23 -10.76
CA ARG A 12 -0.58 -2.50 -11.99
C ARG A 12 0.73 -2.15 -12.68
N LYS A 13 0.93 -2.65 -13.89
CA LYS A 13 2.08 -2.28 -14.72
C LYS A 13 1.84 -0.93 -15.39
N GLU A 14 2.80 -0.03 -15.27
CA GLU A 14 2.80 1.30 -15.89
C GLU A 14 4.16 1.55 -16.55
N GLY A 15 4.24 1.26 -17.86
CA GLY A 15 5.49 1.27 -18.61
C GLY A 15 6.53 0.29 -18.03
N ARG A 16 7.63 0.84 -17.52
CA ARG A 16 8.72 0.08 -16.85
C ARG A 16 8.47 -0.18 -15.36
N TRP A 17 7.40 0.37 -14.79
CA TRP A 17 7.10 0.30 -13.36
C TRP A 17 5.99 -0.69 -13.06
N ILE A 18 6.03 -1.29 -11.88
CA ILE A 18 4.94 -2.11 -11.33
C ILE A 18 4.54 -1.47 -10.00
N HIS A 19 3.30 -1.00 -9.93
CA HIS A 19 2.72 -0.42 -8.73
C HIS A 19 1.97 -1.51 -7.96
N TYR A 20 2.30 -1.67 -6.68
CA TYR A 20 1.60 -2.56 -5.78
C TYR A 20 0.67 -1.76 -4.86
N ARG A 21 -0.50 -2.32 -4.57
CA ARG A 21 -1.42 -1.82 -3.55
C ARG A 21 -2.03 -2.99 -2.79
N LEU A 22 -2.47 -2.75 -1.56
CA LEU A 22 -3.28 -3.73 -0.82
C LEU A 22 -4.59 -4.02 -1.56
N ASP A 23 -5.04 -5.27 -1.49
CA ASP A 23 -6.36 -5.66 -1.97
C ASP A 23 -7.38 -5.59 -0.82
N ASP A 24 -8.10 -4.47 -0.76
CA ASP A 24 -9.12 -4.15 0.23
C ASP A 24 -10.55 -4.46 -0.24
N SER A 25 -10.72 -5.13 -1.38
CA SER A 25 -12.07 -5.43 -1.91
C SER A 25 -12.85 -6.43 -1.05
N ASP A 26 -12.15 -7.33 -0.37
CA ASP A 26 -12.74 -8.40 0.45
C ASP A 26 -12.77 -7.99 1.94
N PHE A 27 -13.93 -8.11 2.58
CA PHE A 27 -14.08 -7.84 4.02
C PHE A 27 -13.27 -8.82 4.88
N PHE A 28 -13.14 -10.08 4.46
CA PHE A 28 -12.34 -11.07 5.18
C PHE A 28 -10.86 -10.69 5.18
N ARG A 29 -10.33 -10.25 4.05
CA ARG A 29 -8.94 -9.77 3.95
C ARG A 29 -8.70 -8.52 4.78
N ARG A 30 -9.64 -7.57 4.76
CA ARG A 30 -9.60 -6.39 5.63
C ARG A 30 -9.58 -6.77 7.10
N PHE A 31 -10.47 -7.67 7.52
CA PHE A 31 -10.52 -8.14 8.90
C PHE A 31 -9.25 -8.89 9.30
N LEU A 32 -8.73 -9.76 8.43
CA LEU A 32 -7.46 -10.44 8.65
C LEU A 32 -6.33 -9.44 8.89
N LEU A 33 -6.20 -8.43 8.02
CA LEU A 33 -5.19 -7.38 8.18
C LEU A 33 -5.35 -6.64 9.50
N LEU A 34 -6.56 -6.21 9.86
CA LEU A 34 -6.82 -5.54 11.14
C LEU A 34 -6.46 -6.43 12.35
N SER A 35 -6.85 -7.70 12.32
CA SER A 35 -6.59 -8.65 13.40
C SER A 35 -5.09 -8.95 13.60
N VAL A 36 -4.30 -8.84 12.53
CA VAL A 36 -2.85 -8.98 12.59
C VAL A 36 -2.24 -7.68 13.11
N LEU A 37 -2.67 -6.52 12.60
CA LEU A 37 -2.19 -5.21 13.02
C LEU A 37 -2.40 -4.98 14.53
N GLU A 38 -3.53 -5.40 15.09
CA GLU A 38 -3.83 -5.31 16.53
C GLU A 38 -2.85 -6.11 17.40
N LYS A 39 -2.24 -7.17 16.86
CA LYS A 39 -1.29 -8.02 17.59
C LYS A 39 0.13 -7.49 17.54
N ILE A 40 0.41 -6.47 16.72
CA ILE A 40 1.75 -5.89 16.62
C ILE A 40 1.91 -4.91 17.78
N PRO A 41 2.95 -5.06 18.62
CA PRO A 41 3.20 -4.13 19.71
C PRO A 41 3.56 -2.74 19.16
N GLU A 42 3.06 -1.70 19.81
CA GLU A 42 3.27 -0.31 19.39
C GLU A 42 4.75 0.04 19.27
N GLU A 43 5.59 -0.53 20.15
CA GLU A 43 7.04 -0.32 20.15
C GLU A 43 7.69 -0.84 18.86
N ALA A 44 7.20 -1.96 18.31
CA ALA A 44 7.69 -2.49 17.05
C ALA A 44 7.28 -1.60 15.87
N VAL A 45 6.04 -1.09 15.88
CA VAL A 45 5.56 -0.14 14.86
C VAL A 45 6.38 1.15 14.91
N ALA A 46 6.66 1.67 16.11
CA ALA A 46 7.47 2.87 16.30
C ALA A 46 8.92 2.68 15.82
N ALA A 47 9.54 1.52 16.11
CA ALA A 47 10.88 1.19 15.63
C ALA A 47 10.94 1.09 14.10
N ASP A 48 9.93 0.44 13.50
CA ASP A 48 9.80 0.35 12.05
C ASP A 48 9.59 1.71 11.40
N ARG A 49 8.79 2.57 12.03
CA ARG A 49 8.55 3.94 11.57
C ARG A 49 9.84 4.76 11.58
N LYS A 50 10.59 4.69 12.68
CA LYS A 50 11.89 5.37 12.79
C LYS A 50 12.86 4.90 11.70
N ARG A 51 12.97 3.59 11.50
CA ARG A 51 13.82 3.00 10.43
C ARG A 51 13.40 3.48 9.04
N LEU A 52 12.09 3.60 8.78
CA LEU A 52 11.58 4.14 7.52
C LEU A 52 11.94 5.63 7.37
N ASP A 53 11.77 6.43 8.42
CA ASP A 53 12.08 7.86 8.39
C ASP A 53 13.58 8.09 8.15
N ASP A 54 14.44 7.35 8.84
CA ASP A 54 15.91 7.38 8.64
C ASP A 54 16.28 7.03 7.19
N PHE A 55 15.62 6.03 6.59
CA PHE A 55 15.81 5.66 5.19
C PHE A 55 15.34 6.73 4.21
N LEU A 56 14.31 7.50 4.56
CA LEU A 56 13.78 8.58 3.72
C LEU A 56 14.64 9.85 3.79
N GLN A 57 15.33 10.13 4.90
CA GLN A 57 16.19 11.33 5.06
C GLN A 57 17.30 11.42 4.01
N GLY A 58 17.84 10.29 3.54
CA GLY A 58 18.87 10.24 2.50
C GLY A 58 18.35 10.30 1.06
N LYS A 59 17.02 10.34 0.86
CA LYS A 59 16.41 10.31 -0.48
C LYS A 59 16.04 11.70 -0.96
N PRO A 60 16.37 12.06 -2.23
CA PRO A 60 15.91 13.32 -2.78
C PRO A 60 14.37 13.32 -2.82
N ALA A 61 13.76 14.44 -2.44
CA ALA A 61 12.30 14.67 -2.51
C ALA A 61 11.70 14.45 -3.92
N LYS A 62 12.56 14.32 -4.94
CA LYS A 62 12.25 13.99 -6.34
C LYS A 62 12.28 12.48 -6.65
N GLY A 63 12.19 11.61 -5.65
CA GLY A 63 11.74 10.24 -5.93
C GLY A 63 10.36 10.30 -6.58
N ASN A 64 10.07 9.47 -7.58
CA ASN A 64 8.74 9.38 -8.20
C ASN A 64 7.69 8.89 -7.18
N ILE A 65 7.34 9.73 -6.21
CA ILE A 65 6.23 9.54 -5.30
C ILE A 65 5.00 9.83 -6.14
N VAL A 66 4.42 8.78 -6.72
CA VAL A 66 3.18 8.92 -7.48
C VAL A 66 2.07 9.21 -6.47
N PRO A 67 1.46 10.42 -6.47
CA PRO A 67 0.33 10.67 -5.60
C PRO A 67 -0.80 9.70 -5.97
N ILE A 68 -1.27 8.93 -4.98
CA ILE A 68 -2.41 8.03 -5.16
C ILE A 68 -3.62 8.91 -5.41
N ARG A 69 -4.06 9.02 -6.67
CA ARG A 69 -5.27 9.78 -7.04
C ARG A 69 -6.50 9.16 -6.36
N ASP A 70 -7.31 10.00 -5.72
CA ASP A 70 -8.58 9.64 -5.09
C ASP A 70 -9.51 8.98 -6.15
N LYS A 71 -10.00 7.76 -5.87
CA LYS A 71 -10.73 6.91 -6.83
C LYS A 71 -12.18 7.37 -7.08
N ARG A 72 -12.54 8.61 -6.76
CA ARG A 72 -13.91 9.14 -6.97
C ARG A 72 -14.26 9.51 -8.41
N ARG A 73 -13.42 9.19 -9.40
CA ARG A 73 -13.74 9.36 -10.82
C ARG A 73 -13.11 8.26 -11.66
N CYS A 74 -13.84 7.18 -11.91
CA CYS A 74 -13.68 6.35 -13.11
C CYS A 74 -14.92 5.46 -13.29
N CYS A 75 -16.10 6.08 -13.37
CA CYS A 75 -17.29 5.55 -14.04
C CYS A 75 -17.93 6.74 -14.76
N GLY A 76 -18.12 6.65 -16.07
CA GLY A 76 -18.68 7.72 -16.89
C GLY A 76 -20.14 7.99 -16.56
N GLU A 77 -20.52 9.27 -16.49
CA GLU A 77 -21.91 9.65 -16.70
C GLU A 77 -22.18 9.55 -18.20
N ASN A 78 -22.85 8.47 -18.61
CA ASN A 78 -23.59 8.46 -19.87
C ASN A 78 -24.79 9.41 -19.69
N LYS A 79 -24.76 10.55 -20.35
CA LYS A 79 -25.94 11.23 -20.89
C LYS A 79 -25.58 11.90 -22.21
#